data_AF-A0A562IIF8-F1
#
_entry.id   AF-A0A562IIF8-F1
#
_cell.length_a   1.000
_cell.length_b   1.000
_cell.length_c   1.000
_cell.angle_alpha   90.00
_cell.angle_beta   90.00
_cell.angle_gamma   90.00
#
_symmetry.space_group_name_H-M   'P 1'
#
loop_
_entity.id
_entity.type
_entity.pdbx_description
1 polymer ?
#
loop_
_entity_poly.entity_id
_entity_poly.type
_entity_poly.pdbx_seq_one_letter_code
_entity_poly.pdbx_strand_id
1 'polypeptide(L)'
;MQIAYRCKRANTSHMIAADQAFGRRDAVSPHAVMLFFTCDAPAEPHGYKLYTATRTWPQSPDSDDLPRLLGELTEVAVDNIATLGRAWSPLGPQGSMVNGGDMTLPTGTTYVGVGVSTLDSDRGRWYQVAETLRDAAAAGRYMSAFNLKGQCYAAMADGTALYIDRDPEARLGDTGIRCNKTLDPDRITYHNPYASLTEQGDDETRLIWRQLLALNNTLATHLLARRPA
;
A
#
# COMPACT_ATOMS: atom_id res chain seq x y z
N MET A 1 -13.35 3.84 4.17
CA MET A 1 -13.35 2.40 4.54
C MET A 1 -12.88 1.44 3.44
N GLN A 2 -13.31 1.57 2.18
CA GLN A 2 -12.93 0.61 1.12
C GLN A 2 -11.40 0.48 0.90
N ILE A 3 -10.66 1.60 0.91
CA ILE A 3 -9.19 1.59 0.78
C ILE A 3 -8.56 0.75 1.89
N ALA A 4 -8.96 0.97 3.15
CA ALA A 4 -8.42 0.21 4.27
C ALA A 4 -8.69 -1.30 4.15
N TYR A 5 -9.89 -1.67 3.70
CA TYR A 5 -10.21 -3.08 3.42
C TYR A 5 -9.34 -3.66 2.29
N ARG A 6 -9.13 -2.91 1.19
CA ARG A 6 -8.25 -3.32 0.09
C ARG A 6 -6.81 -3.51 0.55
N CYS A 7 -6.28 -2.58 1.34
CA CYS A 7 -4.94 -2.68 1.92
C CYS A 7 -4.80 -3.93 2.80
N LYS A 8 -5.73 -4.18 3.74
CA LYS A 8 -5.70 -5.38 4.59
C LYS A 8 -5.72 -6.68 3.78
N ARG A 9 -6.59 -6.74 2.77
CA ARG A 9 -6.70 -7.91 1.88
C ARG A 9 -5.40 -8.11 1.09
N ALA A 10 -4.85 -7.04 0.51
CA ALA A 10 -3.60 -7.09 -0.24
C ALA A 10 -2.42 -7.52 0.65
N ASN A 11 -2.30 -6.97 1.86
CA ASN A 11 -1.26 -7.36 2.82
C ASN A 11 -1.38 -8.82 3.25
N THR A 12 -2.59 -9.33 3.45
CA THR A 12 -2.81 -10.74 3.77
C THR A 12 -2.41 -11.64 2.60
N SER A 13 -2.82 -11.30 1.37
CA SER A 13 -2.43 -12.06 0.17
C SER A 13 -0.91 -12.01 -0.08
N HIS A 14 -0.29 -10.85 0.16
CA HIS A 14 1.16 -10.65 0.07
C HIS A 14 1.90 -11.51 1.09
N MET A 15 1.44 -11.55 2.35
CA MET A 15 2.00 -12.41 3.39
C MET A 15 1.97 -13.89 3.00
N ILE A 16 0.83 -14.37 2.48
CA ILE A 16 0.70 -15.77 2.04
C ILE A 16 1.68 -16.07 0.89
N ALA A 17 1.79 -15.17 -0.09
CA ALA A 17 2.72 -15.35 -1.21
C ALA A 17 4.18 -15.33 -0.74
N ALA A 18 4.54 -14.42 0.17
CA ALA A 18 5.89 -14.32 0.72
C ALA A 18 6.27 -15.55 1.55
N ASP A 19 5.38 -16.06 2.40
CA ASP A 19 5.60 -17.28 3.18
C ASP A 19 5.86 -18.50 2.29
N GLN A 20 5.02 -18.69 1.27
CA GLN A 20 5.13 -19.79 0.31
C GLN A 20 6.43 -19.74 -0.50
N ALA A 21 6.90 -18.55 -0.84
CA ALA A 21 8.08 -18.32 -1.67
C ALA A 21 9.38 -18.14 -0.87
N PHE A 22 9.33 -17.99 0.46
CA PHE A 22 10.50 -17.66 1.27
C PHE A 22 11.65 -18.68 1.04
N GLY A 23 12.91 -18.26 1.06
CA GLY A 23 14.07 -19.13 0.82
C GLY A 23 14.08 -19.94 -0.48
N ARG A 24 13.16 -19.66 -1.43
CA ARG A 24 13.19 -20.17 -2.79
C ARG A 24 13.69 -19.06 -3.73
N ARG A 25 14.00 -19.43 -4.97
CA ARG A 25 14.48 -18.48 -5.99
C ARG A 25 13.45 -17.40 -6.33
N ASP A 26 12.18 -17.67 -6.10
CA ASP A 26 11.03 -16.79 -6.34
C ASP A 26 10.56 -16.05 -5.08
N ALA A 27 11.40 -15.98 -4.03
CA ALA A 27 11.10 -15.23 -2.82
C ALA A 27 10.64 -13.80 -3.14
N VAL A 28 9.60 -13.36 -2.42
CA VAL A 28 8.95 -12.07 -2.63
C VAL A 28 9.48 -11.08 -1.61
N SER A 29 9.73 -9.85 -2.04
CA SER A 29 10.07 -8.70 -1.19
C SER A 29 9.08 -8.54 -0.04
N PRO A 30 9.53 -8.03 1.13
CA PRO A 30 8.65 -7.68 2.24
C PRO A 30 7.68 -6.55 1.93
N HIS A 31 7.82 -5.86 0.78
CA HIS A 31 7.03 -4.68 0.43
C HIS A 31 6.25 -4.88 -0.87
N ALA A 32 5.06 -4.28 -0.94
CA ALA A 32 4.20 -4.27 -2.12
C ALA A 32 3.53 -2.90 -2.27
N VAL A 33 3.42 -2.37 -3.48
CA VAL A 33 2.72 -1.10 -3.76
C VAL A 33 1.35 -1.35 -4.37
N MET A 34 0.41 -0.48 -4.07
CA MET A 34 -0.96 -0.47 -4.55
C MET A 34 -1.27 0.90 -5.15
N LEU A 35 -1.86 0.93 -6.35
CA LEU A 35 -2.43 2.13 -6.95
C LEU A 35 -3.94 2.01 -6.93
N PHE A 36 -4.61 3.06 -6.46
CA PHE A 36 -6.06 3.10 -6.30
C PHE A 36 -6.70 3.99 -7.35
N PHE A 37 -7.74 3.48 -7.99
CA PHE A 37 -8.52 4.20 -8.99
C PHE A 37 -10.01 3.98 -8.77
N THR A 38 -10.84 4.96 -9.12
CA THR A 38 -12.30 4.83 -9.02
C THR A 38 -12.98 5.17 -10.33
N CYS A 39 -14.05 4.46 -10.65
CA CYS A 39 -14.96 4.79 -11.74
C CYS A 39 -16.38 4.90 -11.20
N ASP A 40 -17.20 5.74 -11.83
CA ASP A 40 -18.63 5.83 -11.52
C ASP A 40 -19.30 4.48 -11.75
N ALA A 41 -20.09 4.06 -10.76
CA ALA A 41 -20.82 2.80 -10.78
C ALA A 41 -22.14 2.99 -10.03
N PRO A 42 -23.18 3.55 -10.68
CA PRO A 42 -24.44 3.90 -10.02
C PRO A 42 -25.17 2.72 -9.37
N ALA A 43 -24.87 1.49 -9.80
CA ALA A 43 -25.43 0.27 -9.21
C ALA A 43 -24.70 -0.19 -7.93
N GLU A 44 -23.53 0.37 -7.62
CA GLU A 44 -22.78 0.06 -6.39
C GLU A 44 -23.31 0.89 -5.22
N PRO A 45 -23.28 0.38 -3.97
CA PRO A 45 -23.83 1.09 -2.81
C PRO A 45 -23.28 2.50 -2.56
N HIS A 46 -22.07 2.78 -3.03
CA HIS A 46 -21.42 4.10 -2.88
C HIS A 46 -21.41 4.92 -4.17
N GLY A 47 -22.08 4.46 -5.23
CA GLY A 47 -22.11 5.11 -6.54
C GLY A 47 -20.80 5.04 -7.33
N TYR A 48 -19.78 4.36 -6.80
CA TYR A 48 -18.48 4.17 -7.45
C TYR A 48 -17.92 2.77 -7.18
N LYS A 49 -17.02 2.33 -8.06
CA LYS A 49 -16.23 1.12 -7.92
C LYS A 49 -14.75 1.45 -7.74
N LEU A 50 -14.11 0.83 -6.74
CA LEU A 50 -12.68 0.94 -6.48
C LEU A 50 -11.92 -0.19 -7.18
N TYR A 51 -10.95 0.21 -7.99
CA TYR A 51 -9.97 -0.62 -8.68
C TYR A 51 -8.61 -0.52 -7.98
N THR A 52 -7.86 -1.61 -7.98
CA THR A 52 -6.55 -1.67 -7.32
C THR A 52 -5.57 -2.42 -8.20
N ALA A 53 -4.55 -1.72 -8.69
CA ALA A 53 -3.40 -2.33 -9.33
C ALA A 53 -2.26 -2.45 -8.32
N THR A 54 -1.47 -3.52 -8.41
CA THR A 54 -0.45 -3.85 -7.40
C THR A 54 0.90 -4.15 -8.02
N ARG A 55 1.97 -3.90 -7.26
CA ARG A 55 3.31 -4.38 -7.55
C ARG A 55 3.86 -5.16 -6.38
N THR A 56 4.39 -6.34 -6.66
CA THR A 56 5.35 -7.03 -5.80
C THR A 56 6.69 -7.12 -6.51
N TRP A 57 7.76 -7.29 -5.73
CA TRP A 57 9.11 -7.48 -6.24
C TRP A 57 9.65 -8.85 -5.81
N PRO A 58 10.57 -9.44 -6.59
CA PRO A 58 11.45 -10.47 -6.05
C PRO A 58 12.25 -9.89 -4.88
N GLN A 59 12.55 -10.73 -3.89
CA GLN A 59 13.38 -10.33 -2.75
C GLN A 59 14.79 -9.96 -3.23
N SER A 60 15.26 -8.80 -2.80
CA SER A 60 16.59 -8.27 -3.08
C SER A 60 16.95 -7.19 -2.05
N PRO A 61 18.24 -6.88 -1.87
CA PRO A 61 18.66 -5.76 -1.01
C PRO A 61 18.03 -4.41 -1.40
N ASP A 62 17.63 -4.24 -2.66
CA ASP A 62 16.93 -3.05 -3.15
C ASP A 62 15.47 -2.99 -2.74
N SER A 63 14.82 -4.15 -2.64
CA SER A 63 13.40 -4.24 -2.30
C SER A 63 13.15 -4.53 -0.81
N ASP A 64 14.20 -4.61 0.01
CA ASP A 64 14.09 -4.79 1.47
C ASP A 64 13.96 -3.45 2.22
N ASP A 65 14.47 -2.34 1.65
CA ASP A 65 14.38 -1.00 2.23
C ASP A 65 13.16 -0.25 1.67
N LEU A 66 12.10 -0.14 2.47
CA LEU A 66 10.85 0.45 2.02
C LEU A 66 10.97 1.94 1.64
N PRO A 67 11.54 2.82 2.50
CA PRO A 67 11.83 4.20 2.11
C PRO A 67 12.58 4.34 0.79
N ARG A 68 13.65 3.57 0.59
CA ARG A 68 14.43 3.62 -0.65
C ARG A 68 13.60 3.20 -1.85
N LEU A 69 12.88 2.08 -1.73
CA LEU A 69 12.00 1.58 -2.78
C LEU A 69 10.94 2.59 -3.22
N LEU A 70 10.34 3.33 -2.27
CA LEU A 70 9.37 4.39 -2.59
C LEU A 70 10.03 5.60 -3.28
N GLY A 71 11.26 5.95 -2.87
CA GLY A 71 12.06 6.98 -3.53
C GLY A 71 12.37 6.62 -4.99
N GLU A 72 12.88 5.41 -5.22
CA GLU A 72 13.19 4.89 -6.56
C GLU A 72 11.94 4.85 -7.46
N LEU A 73 10.78 4.46 -6.92
CA LEU A 73 9.51 4.52 -7.67
C LEU A 73 9.10 5.94 -8.04
N THR A 74 9.42 6.91 -7.19
CA THR A 74 9.16 8.32 -7.47
C THR A 74 10.04 8.81 -8.62
N GLU A 75 11.33 8.47 -8.60
CA GLU A 75 12.27 8.79 -9.69
C GLU A 75 11.82 8.17 -11.02
N VAL A 76 11.45 6.89 -11.01
CA VAL A 76 10.91 6.21 -12.20
C VAL A 76 9.66 6.91 -12.72
N ALA A 77 8.76 7.35 -11.85
CA ALA A 77 7.57 8.09 -12.26
C ALA A 77 7.96 9.44 -12.89
N VAL A 78 8.86 10.20 -12.26
CA VAL A 78 9.34 11.50 -12.76
C VAL A 78 9.97 11.36 -14.15
N ASP A 79 10.86 10.39 -14.34
CA ASP A 79 11.58 10.18 -15.60
C ASP A 79 10.62 9.79 -16.73
N ASN A 80 9.67 8.90 -16.45
CA ASN A 80 8.67 8.51 -17.44
C ASN A 80 7.71 9.66 -17.77
N ILE A 81 7.30 10.46 -16.78
CA ILE A 81 6.49 11.65 -17.00
C ILE A 81 7.25 12.66 -17.87
N ALA A 82 8.53 12.91 -17.58
CA ALA A 82 9.35 13.83 -18.35
C ALA A 82 9.52 13.36 -19.81
N THR A 83 9.71 12.05 -20.01
CA THR A 83 10.00 11.47 -21.33
C THR A 83 8.76 11.33 -22.21
N LEU A 84 7.66 10.83 -21.64
CA LEU A 84 6.46 10.43 -22.38
C LEU A 84 5.28 11.36 -22.13
N GLY A 85 5.35 12.23 -21.13
CA GLY A 85 4.30 13.18 -20.78
C GLY A 85 2.95 12.51 -20.63
N ARG A 86 1.93 13.10 -21.27
CA ARG A 86 0.54 12.63 -21.22
C ARG A 86 0.34 11.20 -21.76
N ALA A 87 1.28 10.65 -22.53
CA ALA A 87 1.16 9.29 -23.05
C ALA A 87 1.49 8.21 -22.01
N TRP A 88 2.28 8.54 -20.98
CA TRP A 88 2.65 7.55 -19.96
C TRP A 88 1.46 7.13 -19.10
N SER A 89 1.44 5.88 -18.66
CA SER A 89 0.49 5.40 -17.66
C SER A 89 1.26 4.50 -16.69
N PRO A 90 1.04 4.60 -15.37
CA PRO A 90 1.67 3.71 -14.41
C PRO A 90 1.22 2.24 -14.57
N LEU A 91 0.10 2.00 -15.28
CA LEU A 91 -0.40 0.67 -15.65
C LEU A 91 0.08 0.22 -17.04
N GLY A 92 0.68 1.12 -17.81
CA GLY A 92 1.07 0.89 -19.20
C GLY A 92 2.36 0.09 -19.31
N PRO A 93 2.62 -0.54 -20.46
CA PRO A 93 3.80 -1.39 -20.63
C PRO A 93 5.13 -0.61 -20.60
N GLN A 94 5.11 0.68 -20.97
CA GLN A 94 6.30 1.54 -20.93
C GLN A 94 6.51 2.10 -19.52
N GLY A 95 7.50 1.58 -18.80
CA GLY A 95 7.83 2.06 -17.45
C GLY A 95 6.76 1.73 -16.42
N SER A 96 6.12 0.55 -16.54
CA SER A 96 5.04 0.14 -15.63
C SER A 96 5.48 0.18 -14.17
N MET A 97 4.62 0.75 -13.34
CA MET A 97 4.79 0.79 -11.88
C MET A 97 4.11 -0.36 -11.17
N VAL A 98 3.32 -1.15 -11.88
CA VAL A 98 2.55 -2.28 -11.33
C VAL A 98 2.64 -3.50 -12.24
N ASN A 99 2.43 -4.69 -11.68
CA ASN A 99 2.54 -5.97 -12.39
C ASN A 99 1.37 -6.93 -12.10
N GLY A 100 0.34 -6.48 -11.39
CA GLY A 100 -0.83 -7.28 -11.07
C GLY A 100 -2.03 -6.45 -10.62
N GLY A 101 -3.11 -7.12 -10.24
CA GLY A 101 -4.38 -6.48 -9.89
C GLY A 101 -5.17 -6.01 -11.11
N ASP A 102 -5.93 -4.94 -10.95
CA ASP A 102 -6.78 -4.35 -11.99
C ASP A 102 -5.95 -3.58 -13.03
N MET A 103 -5.29 -4.31 -13.94
CA MET A 103 -4.41 -3.73 -14.97
C MET A 103 -5.15 -3.12 -16.16
N THR A 104 -6.45 -3.38 -16.30
CA THR A 104 -7.31 -2.79 -17.32
C THR A 104 -8.43 -2.03 -16.64
N LEU A 105 -8.42 -0.70 -16.80
CA LEU A 105 -9.42 0.19 -16.21
C LEU A 105 -10.44 0.64 -17.26
N PRO A 106 -11.73 0.79 -16.87
CA PRO A 106 -12.72 1.43 -17.74
C PRO A 106 -12.33 2.86 -18.12
N THR A 107 -12.88 3.35 -19.23
CA THR A 107 -12.84 4.78 -19.56
C THR A 107 -13.48 5.59 -18.44
N GLY A 108 -12.90 6.75 -18.10
CA GLY A 108 -13.41 7.62 -17.04
C GLY A 108 -12.89 7.31 -15.63
N THR A 109 -12.04 6.29 -15.48
CA THR A 109 -11.45 5.98 -14.18
C THR A 109 -10.52 7.11 -13.71
N THR A 110 -10.63 7.50 -12.44
CA THR A 110 -9.87 8.59 -11.82
C THR A 110 -8.89 8.02 -10.79
N TYR A 111 -7.67 8.55 -10.75
CA TYR A 111 -6.68 8.21 -9.71
C TYR A 111 -7.12 8.73 -8.34
N VAL A 112 -7.00 7.91 -7.30
CA VAL A 112 -7.42 8.26 -5.94
C VAL A 112 -6.26 8.27 -4.95
N GLY A 113 -5.21 7.48 -5.19
CA GLY A 113 -4.05 7.48 -4.33
C GLY A 113 -3.15 6.26 -4.50
N VAL A 114 -2.15 6.19 -3.63
CA VAL A 114 -1.19 5.10 -3.54
C VAL A 114 -1.20 4.51 -2.14
N GLY A 115 -0.96 3.22 -2.05
CA GLY A 115 -0.74 2.51 -0.82
C GLY A 115 0.49 1.63 -0.91
N VAL A 116 0.99 1.26 0.26
CA VAL A 116 2.04 0.28 0.41
C VAL A 116 1.65 -0.71 1.48
N SER A 117 1.94 -1.97 1.23
CA SER A 117 1.86 -3.08 2.16
C SER A 117 3.29 -3.44 2.54
N THR A 118 3.54 -3.60 3.83
CA THR A 118 4.79 -4.14 4.35
C THR A 118 4.51 -5.30 5.31
N LEU A 119 5.36 -6.31 5.22
CA LEU A 119 5.39 -7.45 6.13
C LEU A 119 6.31 -7.17 7.34
N ASP A 120 7.07 -6.08 7.29
CA ASP A 120 7.78 -5.56 8.46
C ASP A 120 6.76 -5.05 9.49
N SER A 121 7.08 -5.24 10.77
CA SER A 121 6.21 -4.83 11.87
C SER A 121 7.02 -4.49 13.12
N ASP A 122 6.30 -4.10 14.17
CA ASP A 122 6.84 -3.97 15.53
C ASP A 122 7.44 -5.27 16.08
N ARG A 123 7.11 -6.43 15.48
CA ARG A 123 7.72 -7.74 15.81
C ARG A 123 9.05 -7.99 15.10
N GLY A 124 9.48 -7.10 14.22
CA GLY A 124 10.73 -7.18 13.48
C GLY A 124 10.54 -7.19 11.97
N ARG A 125 11.66 -7.32 11.26
CA ARG A 125 11.71 -7.40 9.81
C ARG A 125 11.20 -8.75 9.33
N TRP A 126 10.57 -8.78 8.16
CA TRP A 126 9.98 -9.98 7.59
C TRP A 126 10.95 -11.17 7.56
N TYR A 127 12.20 -10.97 7.15
CA TYR A 127 13.18 -12.06 7.06
C TYR A 127 13.42 -12.74 8.42
N GLN A 128 13.43 -11.98 9.52
CA GLN A 128 13.62 -12.50 10.88
C GLN A 128 12.39 -13.30 11.33
N VAL A 129 11.20 -12.78 11.02
CA VAL A 129 9.92 -13.42 11.34
C VAL A 129 9.80 -14.73 10.55
N ALA A 130 10.07 -14.69 9.25
CA ALA A 130 9.97 -15.84 8.35
C ALA A 130 10.96 -16.96 8.71
N GLU A 131 12.19 -16.63 9.09
CA GLU A 131 13.18 -17.60 9.59
C GLU A 131 12.67 -18.31 10.85
N THR A 132 12.20 -17.54 11.83
CA THR A 132 11.65 -18.08 13.09
C THR A 132 10.46 -19.01 12.85
N LEU A 133 9.58 -18.66 11.90
CA LEU A 133 8.42 -19.48 11.54
C LEU A 133 8.83 -20.81 10.89
N ARG A 134 9.90 -20.82 10.10
CA ARG A 134 10.41 -22.05 9.50
C ARG A 134 11.01 -22.98 10.51
N ASP A 135 11.83 -22.46 11.42
CA ASP A 135 12.42 -23.26 12.49
C ASP A 135 11.32 -23.86 13.38
N ALA A 136 10.29 -23.07 13.69
CA ALA A 136 9.12 -23.56 14.40
C ALA A 136 8.36 -24.63 13.62
N ALA A 137 8.12 -24.43 12.32
CA ALA A 137 7.45 -25.40 11.46
C ALA A 137 8.23 -26.72 11.32
N ALA A 138 9.56 -26.65 11.19
CA ALA A 138 10.45 -27.82 11.18
C ALA A 138 10.39 -28.61 12.50
N ALA A 139 10.14 -27.93 13.62
CA ALA A 139 9.90 -28.53 14.93
C ALA A 139 8.42 -28.94 15.18
N GLY A 140 7.56 -28.94 14.14
CA GLY A 140 6.16 -29.34 14.22
C GLY A 140 5.21 -28.28 14.79
N ARG A 141 5.66 -27.03 14.97
CA ARG A 141 4.89 -25.90 15.50
C ARG A 141 4.56 -24.88 14.40
N TYR A 142 3.84 -25.32 13.36
CA TYR A 142 3.45 -24.44 12.27
C TYR A 142 2.50 -23.34 12.75
N MET A 143 2.82 -22.08 12.48
CA MET A 143 1.92 -20.95 12.66
C MET A 143 1.36 -20.52 11.30
N SER A 144 0.05 -20.32 11.24
CA SER A 144 -0.59 -19.81 10.03
C SER A 144 -0.12 -18.39 9.73
N ALA A 145 0.09 -18.06 8.45
CA ALA A 145 0.36 -16.70 7.97
C ALA A 145 -0.70 -15.67 8.44
N PHE A 146 -1.94 -16.12 8.73
CA PHE A 146 -2.98 -15.26 9.30
C PHE A 146 -2.66 -14.75 10.71
N ASN A 147 -1.81 -15.46 11.47
CA ASN A 147 -1.39 -15.09 12.83
C ASN A 147 -0.18 -14.15 12.86
N LEU A 148 0.31 -13.72 11.71
CA LEU A 148 1.41 -12.76 11.64
C LEU A 148 0.88 -11.34 11.67
N LYS A 149 1.71 -10.37 12.05
CA LYS A 149 1.37 -8.94 11.89
C LYS A 149 1.74 -8.45 10.49
N GLY A 150 1.27 -7.27 10.13
CA GLY A 150 1.66 -6.59 8.90
C GLY A 150 1.12 -5.16 8.92
N GLN A 151 1.69 -4.30 8.10
CA GLN A 151 1.30 -2.89 8.09
C GLN A 151 0.96 -2.43 6.69
N CYS A 152 0.10 -1.42 6.60
CA CYS A 152 -0.10 -0.67 5.38
C CYS A 152 -0.10 0.83 5.63
N TYR A 153 0.45 1.57 4.69
CA TYR A 153 0.36 3.02 4.62
C TYR A 153 -0.36 3.38 3.33
N ALA A 154 -1.25 4.36 3.35
CA ALA A 154 -1.88 4.86 2.14
C ALA A 154 -2.01 6.36 2.17
N ALA A 155 -1.69 7.00 1.04
CA ALA A 155 -1.80 8.43 0.82
C ALA A 155 -2.74 8.66 -0.37
N MET A 156 -3.80 9.43 -0.13
CA MET A 156 -4.83 9.75 -1.12
C MET A 156 -4.56 11.12 -1.73
N ALA A 157 -5.05 11.34 -2.95
CA ALA A 157 -4.89 12.59 -3.68
C ALA A 157 -5.56 13.80 -2.99
N ASP A 158 -6.55 13.55 -2.12
CA ASP A 158 -7.23 14.60 -1.35
C ASP A 158 -6.49 14.96 -0.03
N GLY A 159 -5.30 14.40 0.21
CA GLY A 159 -4.53 14.59 1.43
C GLY A 159 -4.90 13.65 2.58
N THR A 160 -5.82 12.70 2.37
CA THR A 160 -6.10 11.66 3.37
C THR A 160 -4.91 10.71 3.49
N ALA A 161 -4.47 10.46 4.72
CA ALA A 161 -3.42 9.52 5.07
C ALA A 161 -4.00 8.44 5.98
N LEU A 162 -3.73 7.17 5.67
CA LEU A 162 -4.17 5.99 6.42
C LEU A 162 -2.97 5.15 6.84
N TYR A 163 -2.88 4.87 8.13
CA TYR A 163 -2.02 3.80 8.65
C TYR A 163 -2.90 2.65 9.12
N ILE A 164 -2.51 1.43 8.77
CA ILE A 164 -3.27 0.23 9.05
C ILE A 164 -2.33 -0.79 9.67
N ASP A 165 -2.53 -1.06 10.95
CA ASP A 165 -1.92 -2.19 11.64
C ASP A 165 -2.83 -3.42 11.47
N ARG A 166 -2.34 -4.43 10.76
CA ARG A 166 -2.98 -5.74 10.68
C ARG A 166 -2.43 -6.59 11.81
N ASP A 167 -3.06 -6.48 12.98
CA ASP A 167 -2.75 -7.30 14.14
C ASP A 167 -3.82 -8.40 14.33
N PRO A 168 -3.48 -9.69 14.17
CA PRO A 168 -4.43 -10.79 14.40
C PRO A 168 -4.76 -11.01 15.87
N GLU A 169 -3.95 -10.45 16.79
CA GLU A 169 -4.21 -10.49 18.24
C GLU A 169 -4.93 -9.22 18.72
N ALA A 170 -5.35 -8.34 17.79
CA ALA A 170 -6.15 -7.17 18.11
C ALA A 170 -7.44 -7.56 18.84
N ARG A 171 -7.81 -6.76 19.84
CA ARG A 171 -9.08 -6.94 20.56
C ARG A 171 -10.24 -6.70 19.61
N LEU A 172 -11.35 -7.41 19.84
CA LEU A 172 -12.59 -7.16 19.08
C LEU A 172 -12.98 -5.68 19.17
N GLY A 173 -13.21 -5.06 18.00
CA GLY A 173 -13.52 -3.63 17.88
C GLY A 173 -12.30 -2.72 17.66
N ASP A 174 -11.08 -3.22 17.87
CA ASP A 174 -9.89 -2.53 17.41
C ASP A 174 -9.71 -2.79 15.91
N THR A 175 -9.84 -1.72 15.13
CA THR A 175 -9.69 -1.82 13.68
C THR A 175 -8.24 -1.75 13.23
N GLY A 176 -7.31 -1.29 14.08
CA GLY A 176 -5.93 -0.99 13.70
C GLY A 176 -5.80 0.12 12.66
N ILE A 177 -6.89 0.84 12.33
CA ILE A 177 -6.89 1.89 11.30
C ILE A 177 -6.74 3.24 11.98
N ARG A 178 -5.73 4.00 11.56
CA ARG A 178 -5.49 5.41 11.94
C ARG A 178 -5.62 6.27 10.69
N CYS A 179 -6.25 7.43 10.81
CA CYS A 179 -6.52 8.33 9.69
C CYS A 179 -6.32 9.77 10.11
N ASN A 180 -5.67 10.59 9.29
CA ASN A 180 -5.52 12.02 9.56
C ASN A 180 -6.82 12.82 9.39
N LYS A 181 -7.82 12.25 8.73
CA LYS A 181 -9.18 12.80 8.64
C LYS A 181 -10.19 11.95 9.41
N THR A 182 -11.32 12.55 9.75
CA THR A 182 -12.43 11.83 10.37
C THR A 182 -12.96 10.77 9.41
N LEU A 183 -12.96 9.50 9.85
CA LEU A 183 -13.50 8.37 9.05
C LEU A 183 -15.03 8.30 9.06
N ASP A 184 -15.66 9.00 10.01
CA ASP A 184 -17.10 9.09 10.22
C ASP A 184 -17.52 10.57 10.11
N PRO A 185 -18.00 11.02 8.94
CA PRO A 185 -18.36 12.42 8.74
C PRO A 185 -19.55 12.85 9.60
N ASP A 186 -20.38 11.91 10.07
CA ASP A 186 -21.57 12.18 10.87
C ASP A 186 -21.25 12.26 12.37
N ARG A 187 -20.07 11.79 12.77
CA ARG A 187 -19.59 11.87 14.14
C ARG A 187 -18.73 13.12 14.32
N ILE A 188 -19.32 14.14 14.94
CA ILE A 188 -18.59 15.35 15.36
C ILE A 188 -17.59 14.95 16.46
N THR A 189 -16.37 14.60 16.06
CA THR A 189 -15.24 14.47 16.96
C THR A 189 -14.38 15.73 16.84
N TYR A 190 -14.42 16.58 17.87
CA TYR A 190 -13.63 17.82 17.92
C TYR A 190 -12.11 17.57 17.97
N HIS A 191 -11.68 16.35 18.23
CA HIS A 191 -10.27 15.98 18.33
C HIS A 191 -9.99 14.68 17.58
N ASN A 192 -9.14 14.76 16.55
CA ASN A 192 -8.55 13.59 15.91
C ASN A 192 -7.09 13.45 16.40
N PRO A 193 -6.76 12.44 17.23
CA PRO A 193 -5.38 12.24 17.72
C PRO A 193 -4.37 11.97 16.60
N TYR A 194 -4.86 11.60 15.41
CA TYR A 194 -4.05 11.30 14.24
C TYR A 194 -4.02 12.43 13.22
N ALA A 195 -4.48 13.65 13.56
CA ALA A 195 -4.46 14.78 12.62
C ALA A 195 -3.07 15.03 12.00
N SER A 196 -2.00 14.79 12.76
CA SER A 196 -0.60 14.87 12.31
C SER A 196 0.02 13.50 11.98
N LEU A 197 -0.79 12.50 11.56
CA LEU A 197 -0.36 11.10 11.37
C LEU A 197 0.97 10.93 10.62
N THR A 198 1.20 11.75 9.59
CA THR A 198 2.39 11.68 8.72
C THR A 198 3.67 12.17 9.39
N GLU A 199 3.55 12.84 10.54
CA GLU A 199 4.64 13.36 11.36
C GLU A 199 4.85 12.52 12.63
N GLN A 200 3.95 11.57 12.91
CA GLN A 200 4.00 10.69 14.08
C GLN A 200 4.89 9.46 13.81
N GLY A 201 5.32 8.80 14.88
CA GLY A 201 6.15 7.58 14.82
C GLY A 201 7.65 7.83 15.01
N ASP A 202 8.46 6.83 14.69
CA ASP A 202 9.93 6.93 14.68
C ASP A 202 10.43 7.58 13.37
N ASP A 203 11.76 7.72 13.24
CA ASP A 203 12.38 8.33 12.06
C ASP A 203 12.09 7.57 10.77
N GLU A 204 12.03 6.24 10.84
CA GLU A 204 11.71 5.38 9.70
C GLU A 204 10.27 5.56 9.25
N THR A 205 9.31 5.54 10.18
CA THR A 205 7.88 5.79 9.90
C THR A 205 7.68 7.14 9.24
N ARG A 206 8.32 8.20 9.76
CA ARG A 206 8.27 9.53 9.14
C ARG A 206 8.89 9.53 7.75
N LEU A 207 9.98 8.78 7.54
CA LEU A 207 10.62 8.68 6.23
C LEU A 207 9.74 7.93 5.22
N ILE A 208 9.08 6.84 5.62
CA ILE A 208 8.09 6.13 4.80
C ILE A 208 6.99 7.10 4.36
N TRP A 209 6.45 7.90 5.30
CA TRP A 209 5.43 8.89 4.97
C TRP A 209 5.93 9.93 3.96
N ARG A 210 7.12 10.50 4.17
CA ARG A 210 7.69 11.48 3.23
C ARG A 210 7.81 10.91 1.82
N GLN A 211 8.33 9.69 1.68
CA GLN A 211 8.52 9.07 0.37
C GLN A 211 7.19 8.66 -0.28
N LEU A 212 6.25 8.13 0.50
CA LEU A 212 4.92 7.78 0.01
C LEU A 212 4.14 9.03 -0.46
N LEU A 213 4.23 10.13 0.29
CA LEU A 213 3.61 11.41 -0.09
C LEU A 213 4.26 12.00 -1.34
N ALA A 214 5.59 11.93 -1.47
CA ALA A 214 6.30 12.36 -2.67
C ALA A 214 5.81 11.59 -3.90
N LEU A 215 5.73 10.26 -3.80
CA LEU A 215 5.21 9.41 -4.86
C LEU A 215 3.76 9.76 -5.21
N ASN A 216 2.89 9.86 -4.20
CA ASN A 216 1.47 10.21 -4.39
C ASN A 216 1.30 11.56 -5.09
N ASN A 217 2.07 12.58 -4.68
CA ASN A 217 1.98 13.92 -5.24
C ASN A 217 2.45 13.96 -6.70
N THR A 218 3.52 13.24 -7.03
CA THR A 218 4.00 13.07 -8.42
C THR A 218 2.91 12.43 -9.30
N LEU A 219 2.32 11.33 -8.83
CA LEU A 219 1.26 10.64 -9.57
C LEU A 219 -0.03 11.46 -9.67
N ALA A 220 -0.48 12.07 -8.58
CA ALA A 220 -1.69 12.89 -8.55
C ALA A 220 -1.57 14.09 -9.50
N THR A 221 -0.45 14.81 -9.46
CA THR A 221 -0.18 15.95 -10.36
C THR A 221 -0.29 15.53 -11.82
N HIS A 222 0.29 14.38 -12.17
CA HIS A 222 0.27 13.89 -13.54
C HIS A 222 -1.07 13.34 -14.00
N LEU A 223 -1.72 12.54 -13.17
CA LEU A 223 -2.91 11.77 -13.55
C LEU A 223 -4.19 12.59 -13.43
N LEU A 224 -4.26 13.56 -12.52
CA LEU A 224 -5.43 14.42 -12.34
C LEU A 224 -5.41 15.64 -13.28
N ALA A 225 -4.23 16.13 -13.68
CA ALA A 225 -4.11 17.19 -14.69
C ALA A 225 -4.60 16.77 -16.10
N ARG A 226 -4.94 15.48 -16.29
CA ARG A 226 -5.47 14.93 -17.55
C ARG A 226 -6.96 15.17 -17.77
N ARG A 227 -7.69 15.77 -16.82
CA ARG A 227 -9.10 16.09 -17.03
C ARG A 227 -9.25 17.26 -18.02
N PRO A 228 -10.04 17.10 -19.10
CA PRO A 228 -10.70 18.25 -19.71
C PRO A 228 -11.67 18.86 -18.68
N ALA A 229 -11.76 20.20 -18.69
CA ALA A 229 -12.73 20.96 -17.91
C ALA A 229 -14.18 20.63 -18.30
#